data_AF-A0A9E0IN01-F1
#
_entry.id   AF-A0A9E0IN01-F1
#
_cell.length_a   1.000
_cell.length_b   1.000
_cell.length_c   1.000
_cell.angle_alpha   90.00
_cell.angle_beta   90.00
_cell.angle_gamma   90.00
#
_symmetry.space_group_name_H-M   'P 1'
#
loop_
_entity.id
_entity.type
_entity.pdbx_description
1 polymer ?
#
loop_
_entity_poly.entity_id
_entity_poly.type
_entity_poly.pdbx_seq_one_letter_code
_entity_poly.pdbx_strand_id
1 'polypeptide(L)'
;MIGPMRGLPNTLALALALPLPGCDRVFGVDPSVDGGDGDGGVPDAACRDQCGDGCVTAPERCDDGNTDDHDGCSSICQVEVLTWTSGPPPVLAARSRAGFAYHATSNSLLLIGGLGRTDAWTWDGGAWQLFNLATEDPVGSGPGLAPGPGGRLTYYPDDTDAISQWDGAAWSTPFTLESRSDHAVAEGPAATTVIFGGEIAGRMEVNNETLLVVAGTLSAAPASPSEPGPRRRASLAFAPALGGTILFGGFNDNGAALADTWLFDGVGWTELPVEASAPPARGGAAMAYDPFREQLLLFGGALDRNDADTLNDLWALTPSGWTAVPTSGGPSPRAGASLALHPPTSTFVLFGGVASGIASDETWLLRYE
;
A
#
# COMPACT_ATOMS: atom_id res chain seq x y z
N MET A 1 10.09 52.14 25.81
CA MET A 1 8.98 52.65 24.98
C MET A 1 8.16 51.47 24.55
N ILE A 2 6.93 51.43 25.07
CA ILE A 2 5.95 50.34 24.94
C ILE A 2 4.86 50.86 24.00
N GLY A 3 4.38 50.00 23.08
CA GLY A 3 3.00 50.03 22.62
C GLY A 3 2.79 50.03 21.09
N PRO A 4 1.66 49.49 20.57
CA PRO A 4 0.79 48.47 21.18
C PRO A 4 0.46 47.28 20.25
N MET A 5 0.03 46.21 20.91
CA MET A 5 -0.67 45.05 20.35
C MET A 5 -2.03 45.44 19.71
N ARG A 6 -2.39 44.74 18.65
CA ARG A 6 -3.77 44.44 18.21
C ARG A 6 -3.75 42.96 17.82
N GLY A 7 -4.62 42.06 18.28
CA GLY A 7 -6.05 42.20 18.60
C GLY A 7 -6.85 41.47 17.52
N LEU A 8 -7.17 40.19 17.79
CA LEU A 8 -7.90 39.15 17.04
C LEU A 8 -9.13 39.61 16.19
N PRO A 9 -9.64 38.77 15.26
CA PRO A 9 -10.67 37.82 15.69
C PRO A 9 -10.51 36.37 15.16
N ASN A 10 -10.93 35.44 16.02
CA ASN A 10 -11.42 34.10 15.68
C ASN A 10 -12.26 34.12 14.40
N THR A 11 -11.99 33.23 13.47
CA THR A 11 -13.04 32.69 12.59
C THR A 11 -12.83 31.18 12.46
N LEU A 12 -13.86 30.48 12.93
CA LEU A 12 -14.12 29.06 12.78
C LEU A 12 -14.19 28.77 11.27
N ALA A 13 -13.20 28.07 10.70
CA ALA A 13 -13.30 27.57 9.34
C ALA A 13 -13.98 26.20 9.39
N LEU A 14 -15.25 26.23 9.03
CA LEU A 14 -16.12 25.11 8.72
C LEU A 14 -15.42 24.20 7.70
N ALA A 15 -15.20 22.93 8.05
CA ALA A 15 -14.77 21.90 7.12
C ALA A 15 -15.84 21.76 6.03
N LEU A 16 -15.57 22.34 4.85
CA LEU A 16 -16.34 22.07 3.65
C LEU A 16 -15.88 20.71 3.13
N ALA A 17 -16.80 19.75 3.06
CA ALA A 17 -16.58 18.50 2.35
C ALA A 17 -16.14 18.84 0.91
N LEU A 18 -14.95 18.36 0.54
CA LEU A 18 -14.50 18.38 -0.85
C LEU A 18 -15.21 17.25 -1.60
N PRO A 19 -15.69 17.46 -2.84
CA PRO A 19 -16.25 16.39 -3.65
C PRO A 19 -15.12 15.46 -4.10
N LEU A 20 -15.43 14.15 -4.09
CA LEU A 20 -14.60 13.08 -4.64
C LEU A 20 -14.30 13.36 -6.13
N PRO A 21 -13.10 13.01 -6.64
CA PRO A 21 -12.78 13.15 -8.04
C PRO A 21 -13.59 12.13 -8.86
N GLY A 22 -14.56 12.61 -9.64
CA GLY A 22 -15.38 11.73 -10.48
C GLY A 22 -16.59 12.40 -11.16
N CYS A 23 -17.06 13.54 -10.68
CA CYS A 23 -18.24 14.21 -11.26
C CYS A 23 -17.89 15.65 -11.70
N ASP A 24 -17.41 15.80 -12.93
CA ASP A 24 -17.22 17.12 -13.54
C ASP A 24 -18.59 17.71 -13.92
N ARG A 25 -19.04 18.66 -13.09
CA ARG A 25 -19.97 19.78 -13.35
C ARG A 25 -20.95 19.66 -14.54
N VAL A 26 -22.25 19.67 -14.22
CA VAL A 26 -23.24 20.44 -15.01
C VAL A 26 -24.01 21.39 -14.10
N PHE A 27 -23.39 22.54 -13.78
CA PHE A 27 -24.14 23.73 -13.40
C PHE A 27 -24.28 24.61 -14.63
N GLY A 28 -25.45 24.58 -15.28
CA GLY A 28 -25.81 25.54 -16.32
C GLY A 28 -26.82 25.02 -17.33
N VAL A 29 -28.11 25.06 -16.98
CA VAL A 29 -29.18 25.07 -17.99
C VAL A 29 -29.59 26.51 -18.27
N ASP A 30 -29.11 27.06 -19.38
CA ASP A 30 -29.73 28.18 -20.09
C ASP A 30 -30.88 27.61 -20.94
N PRO A 31 -32.15 27.95 -20.69
CA PRO A 31 -33.26 27.41 -21.45
C PRO A 31 -33.55 28.30 -22.66
N SER A 32 -32.67 28.32 -23.68
CA SER A 32 -33.06 28.88 -24.99
C SER A 32 -32.08 28.66 -26.15
N VAL A 33 -31.80 27.42 -26.59
CA VAL A 33 -31.50 27.22 -28.03
C VAL A 33 -31.96 25.84 -28.52
N ASP A 34 -32.97 25.87 -29.39
CA ASP A 34 -33.40 24.77 -30.27
C ASP A 34 -32.39 24.62 -31.42
N GLY A 35 -32.01 23.39 -31.77
CA GLY A 35 -31.26 23.10 -32.99
C GLY A 35 -30.61 21.73 -32.99
N GLY A 36 -31.27 20.73 -33.57
CA GLY A 36 -30.80 19.35 -33.59
C GLY A 36 -29.58 19.11 -34.49
N ASP A 37 -28.76 18.16 -34.06
CA ASP A 37 -27.80 17.43 -34.89
C ASP A 37 -27.68 15.97 -34.40
N GLY A 38 -28.42 15.11 -35.08
CA GLY A 38 -28.06 13.81 -35.67
C GLY A 38 -26.79 13.02 -35.35
N ASP A 39 -26.16 13.09 -34.17
CA ASP A 39 -25.12 12.11 -33.81
C ASP A 39 -25.69 11.01 -32.91
N GLY A 40 -25.38 9.75 -33.23
CA GLY A 40 -25.81 8.55 -32.51
C GLY A 40 -25.11 8.38 -31.16
N GLY A 41 -24.84 9.49 -30.46
CA GLY A 41 -24.36 9.51 -29.10
C GLY A 41 -25.40 8.91 -28.18
N VAL A 42 -24.97 7.99 -27.32
CA VAL A 42 -25.71 7.56 -26.14
C VAL A 42 -26.20 8.85 -25.47
N PRO A 43 -27.52 9.03 -25.21
CA PRO A 43 -27.99 10.25 -24.59
C PRO A 43 -27.24 10.44 -23.29
N ASP A 44 -26.81 11.68 -22.99
CA ASP A 44 -26.45 12.13 -21.64
C ASP A 44 -27.41 11.42 -20.68
N ALA A 45 -26.91 10.42 -19.97
CA ALA A 45 -27.69 9.72 -18.98
C ALA A 45 -27.94 10.74 -17.89
N ALA A 46 -29.08 11.43 -17.99
CA ALA A 46 -29.47 12.43 -17.03
C ALA A 46 -29.42 11.78 -15.65
N CYS A 47 -28.54 12.31 -14.79
CA CYS A 47 -28.41 11.89 -13.39
C CYS A 47 -29.81 11.74 -12.79
N ARG A 48 -30.08 10.56 -12.24
CA ARG A 48 -31.35 10.20 -11.60
C ARG A 48 -31.14 10.22 -10.10
N ASP A 49 -32.25 10.34 -9.37
CA ASP A 49 -32.26 10.07 -7.93
C ASP A 49 -32.17 8.54 -7.71
N GLN A 50 -31.08 7.92 -8.16
CA GLN A 50 -30.85 6.48 -8.13
C GLN A 50 -29.38 6.19 -7.86
N CYS A 51 -29.14 5.52 -6.73
CA CYS A 51 -27.81 5.05 -6.37
C CYS A 51 -27.20 4.11 -7.42
N GLY A 52 -25.94 4.36 -7.72
CA GLY A 52 -25.09 3.62 -8.64
C GLY A 52 -25.15 4.09 -10.08
N ASP A 53 -25.61 5.32 -10.34
CA ASP A 53 -25.69 5.87 -11.70
C ASP A 53 -24.49 6.74 -12.09
N GLY A 54 -23.54 6.93 -11.18
CA GLY A 54 -22.32 7.71 -11.34
C GLY A 54 -22.49 9.19 -11.02
N CYS A 55 -23.67 9.63 -10.60
CA CYS A 55 -23.98 11.00 -10.25
C CYS A 55 -24.37 11.14 -8.78
N VAL A 56 -23.85 12.15 -8.09
CA VAL A 56 -24.31 12.48 -6.73
C VAL A 56 -25.46 13.50 -6.81
N THR A 57 -26.68 13.02 -6.64
CA THR A 57 -27.92 13.82 -6.59
C THR A 57 -28.52 13.84 -5.18
N ALA A 58 -29.40 14.79 -4.85
CA ALA A 58 -30.02 14.77 -3.52
C ALA A 58 -31.14 13.72 -3.51
N PRO A 59 -31.13 12.70 -2.62
CA PRO A 59 -30.59 12.72 -1.25
C PRO A 59 -29.28 11.92 -1.01
N GLU A 60 -28.56 11.53 -2.05
CA GLU A 60 -27.34 10.72 -1.99
C GLU A 60 -26.22 11.48 -1.27
N ARG A 61 -25.41 10.75 -0.50
CA ARG A 61 -24.21 11.30 0.13
C ARG A 61 -22.94 11.01 -0.65
N CYS A 62 -22.98 10.01 -1.52
CA CYS A 62 -21.96 9.57 -2.46
C CYS A 62 -22.65 8.82 -3.60
N ASP A 63 -21.92 8.56 -4.68
CA ASP A 63 -22.27 7.63 -5.74
C ASP A 63 -20.95 7.27 -6.45
N ASP A 64 -20.66 5.99 -6.62
CA ASP A 64 -19.46 5.48 -7.29
C ASP A 64 -19.79 4.61 -8.52
N GLY A 65 -21.00 4.77 -9.06
CA GLY A 65 -21.42 4.16 -10.32
C GLY A 65 -21.82 2.69 -10.21
N ASN A 66 -22.02 2.17 -8.99
CA ASN A 66 -22.57 0.84 -8.77
C ASN A 66 -23.38 0.74 -7.45
N THR A 67 -23.84 -0.46 -7.08
CA THR A 67 -24.63 -0.68 -5.86
C THR A 67 -24.06 -1.80 -4.99
N ASP A 68 -22.75 -2.04 -5.10
CA ASP A 68 -22.03 -2.95 -4.22
C ASP A 68 -21.83 -2.25 -2.87
N ASP A 69 -21.77 -3.04 -1.79
CA ASP A 69 -21.38 -2.50 -0.47
C ASP A 69 -19.87 -2.73 -0.28
N HIS A 70 -19.28 -1.99 0.66
CA HIS A 70 -17.87 -2.06 1.06
C HIS A 70 -16.87 -1.63 -0.02
N ASP A 71 -17.33 -0.82 -0.97
CA ASP A 71 -16.58 -0.24 -2.09
C ASP A 71 -16.45 1.31 -2.01
N GLY A 72 -16.91 1.93 -0.91
CA GLY A 72 -16.73 3.35 -0.60
C GLY A 72 -18.03 4.14 -0.65
N CYS A 73 -19.01 3.63 -1.39
CA CYS A 73 -20.38 4.10 -1.37
C CYS A 73 -21.35 2.92 -1.33
N SER A 74 -22.03 2.76 -0.20
CA SER A 74 -22.99 1.65 -0.04
C SER A 74 -24.09 1.64 -1.11
N SER A 75 -24.75 0.50 -1.24
CA SER A 75 -25.92 0.27 -2.10
C SER A 75 -27.13 1.20 -1.87
N ILE A 76 -27.08 2.03 -0.83
CA ILE A 76 -28.08 3.06 -0.48
C ILE A 76 -27.49 4.48 -0.46
N CYS A 77 -26.34 4.67 -1.11
CA CYS A 77 -25.64 5.93 -1.29
C CYS A 77 -25.32 6.67 0.01
N GLN A 78 -24.92 5.89 1.02
CA GLN A 78 -24.21 6.40 2.20
C GLN A 78 -22.71 6.17 2.04
N VAL A 79 -21.94 7.19 2.43
CA VAL A 79 -20.47 7.13 2.44
C VAL A 79 -20.03 6.05 3.41
N GLU A 80 -19.22 5.12 2.92
CA GLU A 80 -18.56 4.12 3.73
C GLU A 80 -17.16 4.60 4.10
N VAL A 81 -16.73 4.31 5.32
CA VAL A 81 -15.42 4.75 5.80
C VAL A 81 -14.57 3.57 6.21
N LEU A 82 -13.26 3.72 5.99
CA LEU A 82 -12.27 2.74 6.40
C LEU A 82 -12.33 2.50 7.92
N THR A 83 -12.70 1.28 8.29
CA THR A 83 -12.95 0.86 9.67
C THR A 83 -12.12 -0.38 9.99
N TRP A 84 -11.42 -0.33 11.13
CA TRP A 84 -10.67 -1.46 11.65
C TRP A 84 -11.57 -2.38 12.47
N THR A 85 -11.42 -3.68 12.25
CA THR A 85 -11.98 -4.73 13.09
C THR A 85 -10.91 -5.75 13.48
N SER A 86 -11.08 -6.40 14.63
CA SER A 86 -10.21 -7.51 15.00
C SER A 86 -10.46 -8.69 14.07
N GLY A 87 -9.38 -9.29 13.56
CA GLY A 87 -9.45 -10.57 12.87
C GLY A 87 -9.76 -11.75 13.81
N PRO A 88 -9.69 -12.99 13.30
CA PRO A 88 -9.86 -14.18 14.13
C PRO A 88 -8.78 -14.23 15.22
N PRO A 89 -9.04 -14.99 16.31
CA PRO A 89 -8.07 -15.19 17.37
C PRO A 89 -6.70 -15.65 16.81
N PRO A 90 -5.58 -15.29 17.45
CA PRO A 90 -4.26 -15.70 16.99
C PRO A 90 -4.14 -17.23 16.89
N VAL A 91 -3.84 -17.70 15.67
CA VAL A 91 -3.59 -19.12 15.38
C VAL A 91 -2.20 -19.36 14.81
N LEU A 92 -1.54 -18.32 14.31
CA LEU A 92 -0.12 -18.34 13.95
C LEU A 92 0.66 -17.41 14.88
N ALA A 93 1.92 -17.77 15.13
CA ALA A 93 2.75 -17.07 16.09
C ALA A 93 3.22 -15.69 15.57
N ALA A 94 3.68 -14.85 16.49
CA ALA A 94 4.06 -13.47 16.21
C ALA A 94 5.13 -13.35 15.11
N ARG A 95 4.98 -12.34 14.25
CA ARG A 95 5.87 -12.03 13.13
C ARG A 95 6.07 -10.52 13.00
N SER A 96 7.20 -10.15 12.39
CA SER A 96 7.49 -8.81 11.90
C SER A 96 8.34 -8.97 10.65
N ARG A 97 8.15 -8.06 9.68
CA ARG A 97 8.80 -8.06 8.37
C ARG A 97 8.61 -9.40 7.67
N ALA A 98 7.38 -9.89 7.71
CA ALA A 98 7.02 -11.09 6.98
C ALA A 98 6.62 -10.71 5.55
N GLY A 99 7.04 -11.51 4.57
CA GLY A 99 6.58 -11.38 3.21
C GLY A 99 5.07 -11.66 3.14
N PHE A 100 4.31 -10.76 2.52
CA PHE A 100 2.85 -10.89 2.45
C PHE A 100 2.32 -10.37 1.12
N ALA A 101 1.66 -11.24 0.36
CA ALA A 101 1.17 -10.91 -0.96
C ALA A 101 -0.08 -11.72 -1.31
N TYR A 102 -0.90 -11.18 -2.21
CA TYR A 102 -2.03 -11.91 -2.78
C TYR A 102 -1.56 -12.86 -3.89
N HIS A 103 -2.08 -14.09 -3.88
CA HIS A 103 -1.88 -15.09 -4.91
C HIS A 103 -3.19 -15.34 -5.65
N ALA A 104 -3.28 -14.82 -6.87
CA ALA A 104 -4.51 -14.85 -7.68
C ALA A 104 -4.99 -16.28 -7.99
N THR A 105 -4.08 -17.23 -8.26
CA THR A 105 -4.47 -18.60 -8.65
C THR A 105 -5.15 -19.36 -7.51
N SER A 106 -4.71 -19.15 -6.27
CA SER A 106 -5.34 -19.80 -5.10
C SER A 106 -6.41 -18.93 -4.43
N ASN A 107 -6.64 -17.70 -4.91
CA ASN A 107 -7.51 -16.72 -4.24
C ASN A 107 -7.20 -16.62 -2.74
N SER A 108 -5.93 -16.41 -2.39
CA SER A 108 -5.54 -16.30 -0.99
C SER A 108 -4.39 -15.32 -0.82
N LEU A 109 -4.30 -14.69 0.35
CA LEU A 109 -3.05 -14.06 0.75
C LEU A 109 -2.08 -15.13 1.24
N LEU A 110 -0.81 -15.01 0.91
CA LEU A 110 0.27 -15.87 1.41
C LEU A 110 1.21 -15.05 2.29
N LEU A 111 1.39 -15.49 3.53
CA LEU A 111 2.29 -14.93 4.52
C LEU A 111 3.46 -15.88 4.73
N ILE A 112 4.70 -15.41 4.57
CA ILE A 112 5.91 -16.22 4.71
C ILE A 112 6.89 -15.53 5.65
N GLY A 113 7.48 -16.30 6.56
CA GLY A 113 8.65 -15.89 7.32
C GLY A 113 8.41 -14.80 8.36
N GLY A 114 9.42 -13.95 8.57
CA GLY A 114 9.46 -12.95 9.64
C GLY A 114 9.98 -13.49 10.97
N LEU A 115 10.88 -12.75 11.64
CA LEU A 115 11.53 -13.14 12.90
C LEU A 115 12.22 -14.52 12.87
N GLY A 116 12.95 -14.82 11.80
CA GLY A 116 13.65 -16.11 11.64
C GLY A 116 12.74 -17.31 11.40
N ARG A 117 11.44 -17.10 11.17
CA ARG A 117 10.50 -18.18 10.83
C ARG A 117 10.67 -18.60 9.37
N THR A 118 10.35 -19.86 9.09
CA THR A 118 10.41 -20.48 7.76
C THR A 118 9.08 -21.11 7.34
N ASP A 119 8.04 -21.01 8.18
CA ASP A 119 6.70 -21.49 7.87
C ASP A 119 5.91 -20.46 7.06
N ALA A 120 4.88 -20.94 6.38
CA ALA A 120 3.99 -20.15 5.55
C ALA A 120 2.52 -20.41 5.89
N TRP A 121 1.69 -19.39 5.68
CA TRP A 121 0.27 -19.39 6.03
C TRP A 121 -0.54 -18.73 4.94
N THR A 122 -1.71 -19.28 4.64
CA THR A 122 -2.67 -18.66 3.70
C THR A 122 -3.88 -18.09 4.43
N TRP A 123 -4.42 -17.01 3.88
CA TRP A 123 -5.68 -16.40 4.27
C TRP A 123 -6.67 -16.43 3.10
N ASP A 124 -7.82 -17.05 3.30
CA ASP A 124 -8.86 -17.31 2.28
C ASP A 124 -10.03 -16.32 2.30
N GLY A 125 -9.96 -15.29 3.14
CA GLY A 125 -11.05 -14.33 3.36
C GLY A 125 -11.66 -14.38 4.76
N GLY A 126 -11.37 -15.42 5.56
CA GLY A 126 -11.87 -15.49 6.94
C GLY A 126 -11.00 -16.25 7.94
N ALA A 127 -10.12 -17.14 7.47
CA ALA A 127 -9.28 -17.92 8.37
C ALA A 127 -7.84 -18.08 7.87
N TRP A 128 -6.92 -18.17 8.82
CA TRP A 128 -5.55 -18.60 8.55
C TRP A 128 -5.46 -20.12 8.48
N GLN A 129 -4.77 -20.61 7.47
CA GLN A 129 -4.49 -22.03 7.28
C GLN A 129 -2.99 -22.22 7.11
N LEU A 130 -2.45 -23.26 7.77
CA LEU A 130 -1.05 -23.61 7.59
C LEU A 130 -0.84 -24.03 6.14
N PHE A 131 0.05 -23.31 5.45
CA PHE A 131 0.38 -23.62 4.08
C PHE A 131 1.51 -24.65 4.06
N ASN A 132 1.17 -25.89 3.67
CA ASN A 132 2.15 -26.97 3.67
C ASN A 132 3.13 -26.80 2.51
N LEU A 133 4.34 -26.31 2.81
CA LEU A 133 5.46 -26.02 1.90
C LEU A 133 6.10 -27.29 1.30
N ALA A 134 5.33 -28.30 0.93
CA ALA A 134 5.66 -29.72 1.00
C ALA A 134 6.93 -30.29 0.29
N THR A 135 7.87 -29.50 -0.24
CA THR A 135 9.20 -29.99 -0.74
C THR A 135 10.39 -29.00 -0.59
N GLU A 136 10.30 -28.04 0.35
CA GLU A 136 11.33 -27.06 0.84
C GLU A 136 12.15 -26.25 -0.19
N ASP A 137 11.99 -24.92 -0.17
CA ASP A 137 12.94 -24.02 0.53
C ASP A 137 12.33 -22.60 0.66
N PRO A 138 12.21 -22.05 1.88
CA PRO A 138 12.49 -20.64 2.06
C PRO A 138 13.65 -20.46 3.04
N VAL A 139 14.88 -20.32 2.53
CA VAL A 139 16.03 -19.95 3.35
C VAL A 139 15.80 -18.53 3.84
N GLY A 140 15.93 -18.30 5.14
CA GLY A 140 15.95 -16.95 5.70
C GLY A 140 14.58 -16.32 5.97
N SER A 141 14.60 -15.26 6.76
CA SER A 141 13.43 -14.44 7.07
C SER A 141 13.54 -13.12 6.34
N GLY A 142 12.46 -12.53 5.83
CA GLY A 142 12.52 -11.17 5.30
C GLY A 142 11.18 -10.67 4.76
N PRO A 143 11.11 -9.37 4.42
CA PRO A 143 9.87 -8.71 4.03
C PRO A 143 9.47 -8.96 2.57
N GLY A 144 10.38 -9.47 1.73
CA GLY A 144 10.18 -9.50 0.29
C GLY A 144 9.34 -10.70 -0.15
N LEU A 145 8.04 -10.52 -0.35
CA LEU A 145 7.23 -11.44 -1.15
C LEU A 145 6.53 -10.63 -2.22
N ALA A 146 6.79 -10.96 -3.49
CA ALA A 146 6.17 -10.27 -4.60
C ALA A 146 5.59 -11.26 -5.61
N PRO A 147 4.46 -10.90 -6.26
CA PRO A 147 4.01 -11.54 -7.48
C PRO A 147 5.12 -11.52 -8.53
N GLY A 148 5.28 -12.65 -9.21
CA GLY A 148 6.22 -12.85 -10.29
C GLY A 148 5.51 -13.31 -11.57
N PRO A 149 6.25 -13.38 -12.69
CA PRO A 149 5.71 -13.73 -14.00
C PRO A 149 4.95 -15.07 -13.99
N GLY A 150 3.81 -15.12 -14.69
CA GLY A 150 3.01 -16.35 -14.80
C GLY A 150 2.27 -16.74 -13.52
N GLY A 151 2.04 -15.79 -12.60
CA GLY A 151 1.30 -16.04 -11.35
C GLY A 151 2.13 -16.70 -10.25
N ARG A 152 3.46 -16.75 -10.41
CA ARG A 152 4.38 -17.28 -9.40
C ARG A 152 4.55 -16.29 -8.25
N LEU A 153 4.93 -16.78 -7.06
CA LEU A 153 5.36 -15.91 -5.96
C LEU A 153 6.85 -16.06 -5.76
N THR A 154 7.56 -14.94 -5.62
CA THR A 154 9.00 -14.93 -5.38
C THR A 154 9.28 -14.32 -4.02
N TYR A 155 9.96 -15.09 -3.18
CA TYR A 155 10.39 -14.74 -1.84
C TYR A 155 11.84 -14.29 -1.87
N TYR A 156 12.05 -13.06 -1.40
CA TYR A 156 13.31 -12.35 -1.25
C TYR A 156 13.61 -12.23 0.26
N PRO A 157 14.19 -13.30 0.84
CA PRO A 157 14.58 -13.33 2.24
C PRO A 157 15.72 -12.35 2.56
N ASP A 158 15.84 -11.99 3.84
CA ASP A 158 17.02 -11.30 4.34
C ASP A 158 18.18 -12.29 4.56
N ASP A 159 19.41 -11.76 4.50
CA ASP A 159 20.66 -12.40 4.91
C ASP A 159 21.02 -13.72 4.20
N THR A 160 20.48 -13.95 3.00
CA THR A 160 20.85 -15.06 2.12
C THR A 160 20.91 -14.63 0.67
N ASP A 161 21.75 -15.30 -0.12
CA ASP A 161 21.83 -15.04 -1.56
C ASP A 161 20.70 -15.74 -2.36
N ALA A 162 20.03 -16.71 -1.73
CA ALA A 162 19.07 -17.59 -2.40
C ALA A 162 17.68 -16.93 -2.50
N ILE A 163 17.20 -16.76 -3.73
CA ILE A 163 15.83 -16.30 -4.00
C ILE A 163 14.95 -17.50 -4.29
N SER A 164 13.85 -17.64 -3.53
CA SER A 164 12.97 -18.79 -3.62
C SER A 164 11.72 -18.42 -4.40
N GLN A 165 11.37 -19.19 -5.43
CA GLN A 165 10.17 -18.96 -6.24
C GLN A 165 9.24 -20.16 -6.19
N TRP A 166 7.98 -19.89 -5.89
CA TRP A 166 6.89 -20.88 -5.84
C TRP A 166 5.98 -20.74 -7.04
N ASP A 167 5.67 -21.85 -7.70
CA ASP A 167 4.84 -21.89 -8.92
C ASP A 167 3.41 -22.40 -8.69
N GLY A 168 2.99 -22.56 -7.44
CA GLY A 168 1.71 -23.18 -7.09
C GLY A 168 1.84 -24.65 -6.68
N ALA A 169 2.96 -25.31 -7.00
CA ALA A 169 3.19 -26.72 -6.68
C ALA A 169 4.56 -27.00 -6.06
N ALA A 170 5.62 -26.36 -6.55
CA ALA A 170 6.99 -26.62 -6.12
C ALA A 170 7.81 -25.32 -5.96
N TRP A 171 8.89 -25.41 -5.18
CA TRP A 171 9.87 -24.35 -5.01
C TRP A 171 11.04 -24.51 -5.99
N SER A 172 11.63 -23.39 -6.39
CA SER A 172 12.84 -23.33 -7.21
C SER A 172 13.69 -22.12 -6.82
N THR A 173 14.98 -22.16 -7.14
CA THR A 173 15.92 -21.04 -6.91
C THR A 173 16.42 -20.48 -8.24
N PRO A 174 15.61 -19.64 -8.92
CA PRO A 174 15.87 -19.26 -10.31
C PRO A 174 17.08 -18.34 -10.51
N PHE A 175 17.48 -17.61 -9.47
CA PHE A 175 18.63 -16.70 -9.49
C PHE A 175 19.12 -16.42 -8.06
N THR A 176 20.29 -15.79 -7.96
CA THR A 176 20.85 -15.31 -6.70
C THR A 176 20.81 -13.79 -6.65
N LEU A 177 20.60 -13.24 -5.46
CA LEU A 177 20.72 -11.82 -5.14
C LEU A 177 21.87 -11.68 -4.14
N GLU A 178 22.64 -10.60 -4.18
CA GLU A 178 23.62 -10.38 -3.10
C GLU A 178 22.89 -10.20 -1.76
N SER A 179 23.29 -10.99 -0.77
CA SER A 179 22.73 -11.03 0.58
C SER A 179 22.58 -9.63 1.17
N ARG A 180 21.35 -9.32 1.54
CA ARG A 180 20.93 -8.02 2.04
C ARG A 180 19.76 -8.18 2.98
N SER A 181 19.56 -7.20 3.85
CA SER A 181 18.43 -7.15 4.78
C SER A 181 17.63 -5.87 4.64
N ASP A 182 16.36 -5.89 5.05
CA ASP A 182 15.50 -4.70 5.12
C ASP A 182 15.37 -3.97 3.76
N HIS A 183 15.54 -4.70 2.66
CA HIS A 183 15.32 -4.21 1.30
C HIS A 183 13.81 -4.16 1.01
N ALA A 184 13.40 -3.24 0.15
CA ALA A 184 12.00 -3.12 -0.25
C ALA A 184 11.76 -3.90 -1.54
N VAL A 185 10.64 -4.62 -1.63
CA VAL A 185 10.26 -5.39 -2.82
C VAL A 185 8.79 -5.17 -3.13
N ALA A 186 8.48 -4.95 -4.40
CA ALA A 186 7.11 -4.87 -4.90
C ALA A 186 7.05 -5.29 -6.36
N GLU A 187 5.83 -5.53 -6.84
CA GLU A 187 5.59 -5.53 -8.29
C GLU A 187 5.88 -4.14 -8.88
N GLY A 188 6.14 -4.11 -10.18
CA GLY A 188 6.32 -2.90 -10.95
C GLY A 188 5.76 -2.99 -12.35
N PRO A 189 5.86 -1.90 -13.12
CA PRO A 189 5.33 -1.81 -14.47
C PRO A 189 5.77 -2.98 -15.35
N ALA A 190 4.90 -3.41 -16.27
CA ALA A 190 5.15 -4.52 -17.19
C ALA A 190 5.48 -5.86 -16.50
N ALA A 191 4.83 -6.15 -15.37
CA ALA A 191 4.99 -7.39 -14.60
C ALA A 191 6.45 -7.65 -14.17
N THR A 192 7.15 -6.58 -13.80
CA THR A 192 8.49 -6.63 -13.25
C THR A 192 8.42 -6.74 -11.73
N THR A 193 9.43 -7.32 -11.08
CA THR A 193 9.63 -7.10 -9.65
C THR A 193 10.70 -6.03 -9.46
N VAL A 194 10.40 -5.04 -8.63
CA VAL A 194 11.32 -3.96 -8.24
C VAL A 194 11.86 -4.28 -6.86
N ILE A 195 13.18 -4.28 -6.73
CA ILE A 195 13.89 -4.40 -5.47
C ILE A 195 14.67 -3.11 -5.24
N PHE A 196 14.56 -2.53 -4.05
CA PHE A 196 15.23 -1.28 -3.75
C PHE A 196 15.93 -1.29 -2.39
N GLY A 197 17.19 -0.82 -2.39
CA GLY A 197 17.94 -0.48 -1.20
C GLY A 197 18.21 -1.67 -0.27
N GLY A 198 18.07 -1.42 1.02
CA GLY A 198 18.42 -2.35 2.09
C GLY A 198 19.87 -2.20 2.56
N GLU A 199 20.27 -3.07 3.48
CA GLU A 199 21.61 -3.13 4.03
C GLU A 199 22.34 -4.36 3.48
N ILE A 200 23.49 -4.16 2.83
CA ILE A 200 24.26 -5.28 2.28
C ILE A 200 25.01 -6.00 3.40
N ALA A 201 24.82 -7.32 3.47
CA ALA A 201 25.48 -8.17 4.46
C ALA A 201 27.00 -8.06 4.36
N GLY A 202 27.67 -7.86 5.51
CA GLY A 202 29.14 -7.78 5.59
C GLY A 202 29.75 -6.43 5.19
N ARG A 203 28.97 -5.49 4.65
CA ARG A 203 29.42 -4.11 4.36
C ARG A 203 28.90 -3.07 5.34
N MET A 204 27.85 -3.39 6.12
CA MET A 204 27.15 -2.43 7.00
C MET A 204 26.83 -1.12 6.26
N GLU A 205 26.50 -1.25 4.98
CA GLU A 205 26.26 -0.16 4.05
C GLU A 205 24.80 -0.23 3.64
N VAL A 206 24.06 0.83 3.96
CA VAL A 206 22.74 1.03 3.37
C VAL A 206 22.95 1.51 1.93
N ASN A 207 22.33 0.83 0.97
CA ASN A 207 22.48 1.15 -0.45
C ASN A 207 21.20 1.77 -1.05
N ASN A 208 21.27 2.27 -2.28
CA ASN A 208 20.15 2.74 -3.09
C ASN A 208 20.03 2.00 -4.43
N GLU A 209 20.54 0.77 -4.52
CA GLU A 209 20.45 -0.02 -5.73
C GLU A 209 18.99 -0.25 -6.08
N THR A 210 18.65 -0.03 -7.35
CA THR A 210 17.37 -0.44 -7.92
C THR A 210 17.63 -1.64 -8.83
N LEU A 211 17.06 -2.80 -8.47
CA LEU A 211 17.18 -4.03 -9.23
C LEU A 211 15.82 -4.43 -9.78
N LEU A 212 15.83 -4.96 -11.00
CA LEU A 212 14.64 -5.40 -11.71
C LEU A 212 14.74 -6.90 -11.97
N VAL A 213 13.67 -7.62 -11.66
CA VAL A 213 13.49 -9.01 -12.08
C VAL A 213 12.44 -9.04 -13.19
N VAL A 214 12.88 -9.41 -14.39
CA VAL A 214 12.03 -9.51 -15.59
C VAL A 214 12.09 -10.94 -16.11
N ALA A 215 10.94 -11.63 -16.15
CA ALA A 215 10.89 -13.03 -16.58
C ALA A 215 11.93 -13.94 -15.87
N GLY A 216 12.19 -13.71 -14.58
CA GLY A 216 13.17 -14.46 -13.78
C GLY A 216 14.63 -14.05 -14.00
N THR A 217 14.90 -13.01 -14.78
CA THR A 217 16.26 -12.47 -14.97
C THR A 217 16.45 -11.22 -14.12
N LEU A 218 17.46 -11.24 -13.24
CA LEU A 218 17.87 -10.10 -12.42
C LEU A 218 18.79 -9.16 -13.20
N SER A 219 18.54 -7.85 -13.10
CA SER A 219 19.38 -6.81 -13.69
C SER A 219 19.31 -5.51 -12.88
N ALA A 220 20.31 -4.64 -13.01
CA ALA A 220 20.20 -3.28 -12.47
C ALA A 220 19.23 -2.45 -13.34
N ALA A 221 18.45 -1.58 -12.70
CA ALA A 221 17.63 -0.61 -13.42
C ALA A 221 18.51 0.37 -14.24
N PRO A 222 17.97 1.01 -15.29
CA PRO A 222 18.65 2.08 -15.98
C PRO A 222 19.05 3.21 -15.02
N ALA A 223 20.17 3.88 -15.32
CA ALA A 223 20.61 5.03 -14.52
C ALA A 223 19.55 6.15 -14.58
N SER A 224 19.15 6.65 -13.41
CA SER A 224 18.19 7.75 -13.29
C SER A 224 18.94 9.07 -13.00
N PRO A 225 18.55 10.22 -13.58
CA PRO A 225 19.14 11.52 -13.24
C PRO A 225 18.85 11.96 -11.80
N SER A 226 17.74 11.45 -11.24
CA SER A 226 17.29 11.66 -9.87
C SER A 226 16.83 10.32 -9.32
N GLU A 227 17.28 9.95 -8.14
CA GLU A 227 16.94 8.66 -7.52
C GLU A 227 16.86 8.82 -6.00
N PRO A 228 16.10 7.96 -5.32
CA PRO A 228 16.06 7.99 -3.88
C PRO A 228 17.45 7.69 -3.31
N GLY A 229 17.85 8.46 -2.30
CA GLY A 229 19.10 8.20 -1.59
C GLY A 229 19.09 6.86 -0.82
N PRO A 230 20.25 6.38 -0.34
CA PRO A 230 20.36 5.09 0.33
C PRO A 230 19.47 4.96 1.55
N ARG A 231 18.71 3.86 1.60
CA ARG A 231 17.77 3.58 2.70
C ARG A 231 17.46 2.10 2.86
N ARG A 232 17.14 1.73 4.10
CA ARG A 232 16.56 0.43 4.48
C ARG A 232 15.14 0.63 5.03
N ARG A 233 14.35 -0.42 5.06
CA ARG A 233 12.96 -0.42 5.57
C ARG A 233 12.09 0.63 4.88
N ALA A 234 12.37 0.93 3.61
CA ALA A 234 11.47 1.74 2.81
C ALA A 234 10.21 0.94 2.50
N SER A 235 9.07 1.62 2.44
CA SER A 235 7.81 1.00 2.03
C SER A 235 7.71 1.08 0.51
N LEU A 236 7.46 -0.04 -0.16
CA LEU A 236 7.37 -0.12 -1.62
C LEU A 236 6.09 -0.87 -2.02
N ALA A 237 5.34 -0.36 -2.99
CA ALA A 237 4.12 -1.01 -3.48
C ALA A 237 3.82 -0.59 -4.92
N PHE A 238 3.24 -1.49 -5.70
CA PHE A 238 2.79 -1.20 -7.06
C PHE A 238 1.42 -0.50 -7.03
N ALA A 239 1.32 0.66 -7.66
CA ALA A 239 0.09 1.44 -7.77
C ALA A 239 -0.06 1.93 -9.23
N PRO A 240 -0.61 1.10 -10.14
CA PRO A 240 -0.67 1.41 -11.57
C PRO A 240 -1.44 2.68 -11.89
N ALA A 241 -2.52 3.01 -11.16
CA ALA A 241 -3.25 4.27 -11.37
C ALA A 241 -2.45 5.52 -10.95
N LEU A 242 -1.43 5.34 -10.09
CA LEU A 242 -0.47 6.39 -9.72
C LEU A 242 0.74 6.45 -10.68
N GLY A 243 0.75 5.61 -11.72
CA GLY A 243 1.76 5.61 -12.76
C GLY A 243 2.90 4.61 -12.57
N GLY A 244 2.94 3.81 -11.50
CA GLY A 244 4.01 2.84 -11.31
C GLY A 244 4.20 2.34 -9.88
N THR A 245 5.45 2.03 -9.51
CA THR A 245 5.80 1.58 -8.16
C THR A 245 6.12 2.79 -7.28
N ILE A 246 5.46 2.89 -6.14
CA ILE A 246 5.65 3.97 -5.17
C ILE A 246 6.57 3.51 -4.05
N LEU A 247 7.58 4.34 -3.75
CA LEU A 247 8.43 4.23 -2.57
C LEU A 247 8.09 5.36 -1.59
N PHE A 248 8.00 5.05 -0.30
CA PHE A 248 7.88 6.04 0.75
C PHE A 248 8.85 5.77 1.91
N GLY A 249 9.49 6.86 2.36
CA GLY A 249 10.26 6.88 3.60
C GLY A 249 11.41 5.87 3.65
N GLY A 250 11.60 5.24 4.81
CA GLY A 250 12.74 4.40 5.16
C GLY A 250 13.73 5.11 6.08
N PHE A 251 14.80 4.41 6.45
CA PHE A 251 15.90 4.97 7.25
C PHE A 251 17.17 5.05 6.41
N ASN A 252 17.79 6.22 6.37
CA ASN A 252 19.10 6.38 5.74
C ASN A 252 20.22 5.72 6.55
N ASP A 253 21.45 5.81 6.04
CA ASP A 253 22.64 5.20 6.64
C ASP A 253 22.91 5.70 8.09
N ASN A 254 22.63 6.98 8.36
CA ASN A 254 22.72 7.57 9.69
C ASN A 254 21.58 7.14 10.64
N GLY A 255 20.60 6.39 10.14
CA GLY A 255 19.42 5.96 10.89
C GLY A 255 18.32 7.01 11.00
N ALA A 256 18.42 8.13 10.27
CA ALA A 256 17.36 9.13 10.24
C ALA A 256 16.21 8.65 9.35
N ALA A 257 14.98 8.80 9.84
CA ALA A 257 13.78 8.52 9.06
C ALA A 257 13.61 9.54 7.93
N LEU A 258 13.06 9.08 6.80
CA LEU A 258 12.80 9.89 5.61
C LEU A 258 11.28 9.99 5.37
N ALA A 259 10.83 11.05 4.69
CA ALA A 259 9.41 11.34 4.39
C ALA A 259 9.15 11.60 2.91
N ASP A 260 10.16 11.41 2.06
CA ASP A 260 10.07 11.58 0.62
C ASP A 260 9.26 10.45 -0.02
N THR A 261 8.57 10.80 -1.10
CA THR A 261 7.77 9.89 -1.91
C THR A 261 8.36 9.85 -3.31
N TRP A 262 8.58 8.65 -3.85
CA TRP A 262 9.17 8.47 -5.18
C TRP A 262 8.30 7.55 -6.03
N LEU A 263 8.21 7.88 -7.32
CA LEU A 263 7.58 7.06 -8.35
C LEU A 263 8.65 6.43 -9.23
N PHE A 264 8.58 5.12 -9.40
CA PHE A 264 9.32 4.38 -10.42
C PHE A 264 8.37 3.98 -11.56
N ASP A 265 8.62 4.51 -12.75
CA ASP A 265 7.78 4.32 -13.95
C ASP A 265 8.19 3.09 -14.79
N GLY A 266 9.15 2.30 -14.32
CA GLY A 266 9.73 1.17 -15.05
C GLY A 266 11.03 1.51 -15.76
N VAL A 267 11.36 2.79 -15.89
CA VAL A 267 12.59 3.29 -16.52
C VAL A 267 13.44 4.07 -15.54
N GLY A 268 12.85 4.94 -14.74
CA GLY A 268 13.56 5.80 -13.81
C GLY A 268 12.72 6.27 -12.63
N TRP A 269 13.38 6.98 -11.72
CA TRP A 269 12.76 7.52 -10.52
C TRP A 269 12.41 8.99 -10.69
N THR A 270 11.25 9.38 -10.17
CA THR A 270 10.83 10.77 -10.03
C THR A 270 10.38 11.02 -8.59
N GLU A 271 10.94 12.02 -7.94
CA GLU A 271 10.46 12.47 -6.62
C GLU A 271 9.10 13.14 -6.80
N LEU A 272 8.09 12.64 -6.08
CA LEU A 272 6.78 13.27 -6.05
C LEU A 272 6.81 14.44 -5.05
N PRO A 273 6.20 15.59 -5.39
CA PRO A 273 6.22 16.76 -4.52
C PRO A 273 5.60 16.45 -3.16
N VAL A 274 6.29 16.87 -2.10
CA VAL A 274 5.81 16.75 -0.72
C VAL A 274 4.83 17.88 -0.45
N GLU A 275 3.54 17.57 -0.49
CA GLU A 275 2.49 18.52 -0.09
C GLU A 275 2.51 18.75 1.43
N ALA A 276 1.96 19.88 1.88
CA ALA A 276 1.92 20.25 3.31
C ALA A 276 1.17 19.22 4.20
N SER A 277 0.42 18.30 3.60
CA SER A 277 -0.34 17.21 4.25
C SER A 277 0.21 15.82 3.91
N ALA A 278 1.52 15.60 4.08
CA ALA A 278 2.15 14.29 3.89
C ALA A 278 2.35 13.52 5.21
N PRO A 279 2.50 12.18 5.17
CA PRO A 279 2.84 11.41 6.37
C PRO A 279 4.19 11.84 6.93
N PRO A 280 4.39 11.85 8.26
CA PRO A 280 5.71 12.14 8.83
C PRO A 280 6.73 11.07 8.47
N ALA A 281 8.01 11.46 8.56
CA ALA A 281 9.16 10.62 8.25
C ALA A 281 9.14 9.33 9.05
N ARG A 282 9.26 8.18 8.40
CA ARG A 282 9.19 6.86 9.04
C ARG A 282 9.87 5.78 8.21
N GLY A 283 10.17 4.65 8.83
CA GLY A 283 10.50 3.41 8.12
C GLY A 283 9.67 2.23 8.61
N GLY A 284 9.59 1.19 7.79
CA GLY A 284 8.87 -0.06 8.10
C GLY A 284 7.36 0.12 8.20
N ALA A 285 6.79 1.11 7.50
CA ALA A 285 5.34 1.23 7.37
C ALA A 285 4.80 0.13 6.44
N ALA A 286 3.60 -0.36 6.72
CA ALA A 286 2.93 -1.33 5.88
C ALA A 286 2.22 -0.60 4.73
N MET A 287 2.31 -1.11 3.51
CA MET A 287 1.78 -0.40 2.34
C MET A 287 1.10 -1.37 1.37
N ALA A 288 -0.10 -1.03 0.91
CA ALA A 288 -0.88 -1.86 -0.01
C ALA A 288 -1.77 -1.00 -0.92
N TYR A 289 -1.92 -1.43 -2.17
CA TYR A 289 -2.72 -0.72 -3.17
C TYR A 289 -4.16 -1.24 -3.19
N ASP A 290 -5.11 -0.30 -3.27
CA ASP A 290 -6.51 -0.54 -3.55
C ASP A 290 -6.76 -0.33 -5.05
N PRO A 291 -6.93 -1.40 -5.86
CA PRO A 291 -7.22 -1.27 -7.27
C PRO A 291 -8.66 -0.82 -7.55
N PHE A 292 -9.59 -0.95 -6.59
CA PHE A 292 -10.98 -0.56 -6.79
C PHE A 292 -11.16 0.96 -6.63
N ARG A 293 -10.35 1.57 -5.76
CA ARG A 293 -10.39 3.03 -5.46
C ARG A 293 -9.16 3.79 -5.93
N GLU A 294 -8.29 3.13 -6.67
CA GLU A 294 -7.09 3.71 -7.27
C GLU A 294 -6.20 4.47 -6.28
N GLN A 295 -6.07 3.95 -5.06
CA GLN A 295 -5.32 4.60 -3.99
C GLN A 295 -4.35 3.65 -3.31
N LEU A 296 -3.27 4.20 -2.78
CA LEU A 296 -2.30 3.46 -2.00
C LEU A 296 -2.46 3.76 -0.52
N LEU A 297 -2.65 2.72 0.30
CA LEU A 297 -2.75 2.85 1.74
C LEU A 297 -1.38 2.63 2.39
N LEU A 298 -1.06 3.48 3.37
CA LEU A 298 0.11 3.37 4.24
C LEU A 298 -0.33 3.36 5.70
N PHE A 299 0.12 2.37 6.47
CA PHE A 299 -0.20 2.25 7.89
C PHE A 299 1.05 2.10 8.76
N GLY A 300 1.06 2.83 9.87
CA GLY A 300 2.04 2.67 10.95
C GLY A 300 3.48 2.90 10.52
N GLY A 301 4.42 2.12 11.04
CA GLY A 301 5.85 2.33 10.88
C GLY A 301 6.49 2.95 12.13
N ALA A 302 7.78 3.25 12.07
CA ALA A 302 8.56 3.81 13.17
C ALA A 302 9.23 5.12 12.78
N LEU A 303 9.23 6.08 13.72
CA LEU A 303 9.96 7.35 13.63
C LEU A 303 11.46 7.18 13.87
N ASP A 304 11.87 6.08 14.53
CA ASP A 304 13.26 5.73 14.78
C ASP A 304 13.58 4.28 14.41
N ARG A 305 14.84 4.01 14.07
CA ARG A 305 15.27 2.70 13.58
C ARG A 305 15.15 1.55 14.59
N ASN A 306 14.99 1.84 15.88
CA ASN A 306 14.88 0.81 16.93
C ASN A 306 13.43 0.43 17.24
N ASP A 307 12.47 0.95 16.46
CA ASP A 307 11.03 0.72 16.65
C ASP A 307 10.55 1.12 18.08
N ALA A 308 11.19 2.13 18.68
CA ALA A 308 10.84 2.63 20.01
C ALA A 308 9.69 3.64 19.96
N ASP A 309 9.64 4.44 18.89
CA ASP A 309 8.56 5.37 18.59
C ASP A 309 7.85 4.91 17.31
N THR A 310 6.70 4.27 17.50
CA THR A 310 5.90 3.65 16.43
C THR A 310 4.59 4.39 16.25
N LEU A 311 4.02 4.27 15.07
CA LEU A 311 2.81 4.96 14.66
C LEU A 311 1.69 3.96 14.34
N ASN A 312 0.44 4.42 14.39
CA ASN A 312 -0.77 3.69 13.98
C ASN A 312 -1.72 4.56 13.14
N ASP A 313 -1.20 5.63 12.54
CA ASP A 313 -1.93 6.44 11.59
C ASP A 313 -2.09 5.71 10.26
N LEU A 314 -3.16 6.05 9.54
CA LEU A 314 -3.47 5.56 8.20
C LEU A 314 -3.45 6.73 7.24
N TRP A 315 -2.82 6.53 6.09
CA TRP A 315 -2.70 7.53 5.03
C TRP A 315 -3.10 6.90 3.70
N ALA A 316 -3.73 7.70 2.84
CA ALA A 316 -4.02 7.34 1.46
C ALA A 316 -3.26 8.28 0.52
N LEU A 317 -2.62 7.70 -0.49
CA LEU A 317 -2.03 8.42 -1.61
C LEU A 317 -2.88 8.20 -2.86
N THR A 318 -3.30 9.30 -3.47
CA THR A 318 -3.97 9.36 -4.77
C THR A 318 -3.18 10.28 -5.71
N PRO A 319 -3.59 10.46 -6.99
CA PRO A 319 -2.94 11.43 -7.86
C PRO A 319 -2.96 12.88 -7.34
N SER A 320 -3.88 13.21 -6.43
CA SER A 320 -3.93 14.52 -5.76
C SER A 320 -3.00 14.66 -4.56
N GLY A 321 -2.26 13.60 -4.20
CA GLY A 321 -1.32 13.59 -3.09
C GLY A 321 -1.83 12.85 -1.85
N TRP A 322 -1.08 13.00 -0.76
CA TRP A 322 -1.35 12.32 0.51
C TRP A 322 -2.51 12.97 1.28
N THR A 323 -3.35 12.12 1.86
CA THR A 323 -4.41 12.51 2.80
C THR A 323 -4.41 11.58 4.00
N ALA A 324 -4.49 12.14 5.20
CA ALA A 324 -4.69 11.35 6.42
C ALA A 324 -6.09 10.75 6.42
N VAL A 325 -6.19 9.44 6.65
CA VAL A 325 -7.46 8.72 6.68
C VAL A 325 -7.90 8.57 8.13
N PRO A 326 -8.99 9.23 8.56
CA PRO A 326 -9.54 9.02 9.89
C PRO A 326 -10.09 7.60 10.00
N THR A 327 -9.61 6.84 10.97
CA THR A 327 -10.16 5.53 11.32
C THR A 327 -10.52 5.49 12.80
N SER A 328 -11.55 4.72 13.18
CA SER A 328 -11.94 4.54 14.58
C SER A 328 -11.62 3.14 15.06
N GLY A 329 -10.97 3.03 16.22
CA GLY A 329 -10.43 1.74 16.68
C GLY A 329 -9.33 1.24 15.74
N GLY A 330 -8.60 0.20 16.14
CA GLY A 330 -7.60 -0.42 15.28
C GLY A 330 -6.34 -0.87 16.00
N PRO A 331 -5.34 -1.32 15.23
CA PRO A 331 -4.09 -1.83 15.76
C PRO A 331 -3.39 -0.78 16.63
N SER A 332 -2.72 -1.26 17.69
CA SER A 332 -1.76 -0.43 18.41
C SER A 332 -0.60 0.00 17.50
N PRO A 333 0.12 1.09 17.84
CA PRO A 333 1.29 1.54 17.09
C PRO A 333 2.31 0.44 16.85
N ARG A 334 2.75 0.29 15.59
CA ARG A 334 3.64 -0.80 15.18
C ARG A 334 4.41 -0.52 13.91
N ALA A 335 5.59 -1.13 13.80
CA ALA A 335 6.41 -1.13 12.60
C ALA A 335 6.70 -2.56 12.11
N GLY A 336 6.99 -2.71 10.81
CA GLY A 336 7.23 -4.00 10.18
C GLY A 336 6.01 -4.91 10.18
N ALA A 337 4.80 -4.37 10.31
CA ALA A 337 3.58 -5.11 10.04
C ALA A 337 3.46 -5.37 8.54
N SER A 338 2.80 -6.46 8.18
CA SER A 338 2.54 -6.79 6.78
C SER A 338 1.09 -6.46 6.45
N LEU A 339 0.86 -5.73 5.35
CA LEU A 339 -0.46 -5.31 4.89
C LEU A 339 -0.65 -5.79 3.45
N ALA A 340 -1.78 -6.45 3.16
CA ALA A 340 -2.14 -6.83 1.81
C ALA A 340 -3.66 -6.79 1.63
N LEU A 341 -4.11 -6.37 0.44
CA LEU A 341 -5.50 -6.46 0.04
C LEU A 341 -5.82 -7.89 -0.37
N HIS A 342 -6.92 -8.44 0.16
CA HIS A 342 -7.59 -9.62 -0.37
C HIS A 342 -8.74 -9.17 -1.30
N PRO A 343 -8.54 -9.13 -2.64
CA PRO A 343 -9.51 -8.54 -3.55
C PRO A 343 -10.89 -9.19 -3.53
N PRO A 344 -11.04 -10.54 -3.43
CA PRO A 344 -12.37 -11.16 -3.42
C PRO A 344 -13.28 -10.71 -2.28
N THR A 345 -12.73 -10.19 -1.18
CA THR A 345 -13.50 -9.70 -0.03
C THR A 345 -13.29 -8.21 0.22
N SER A 346 -12.64 -7.48 -0.70
CA SER A 346 -12.28 -6.07 -0.55
C SER A 346 -11.71 -5.72 0.83
N THR A 347 -10.92 -6.63 1.40
CA THR A 347 -10.44 -6.54 2.79
C THR A 347 -8.94 -6.38 2.81
N PHE A 348 -8.46 -5.32 3.43
CA PHE A 348 -7.06 -5.22 3.81
C PHE A 348 -6.84 -6.06 5.07
N VAL A 349 -5.90 -6.99 5.00
CA VAL A 349 -5.45 -7.78 6.14
C VAL A 349 -4.12 -7.21 6.60
N LEU A 350 -4.04 -6.86 7.88
CA LEU A 350 -2.80 -6.48 8.54
C LEU A 350 -2.41 -7.59 9.52
N PHE A 351 -1.16 -8.03 9.47
CA PHE A 351 -0.64 -9.05 10.39
C PHE A 351 0.65 -8.60 11.07
N GLY A 352 0.72 -8.86 12.37
CA GLY A 352 1.94 -8.77 13.17
C GLY A 352 2.53 -7.36 13.27
N GLY A 353 3.85 -7.27 13.13
CA GLY A 353 4.63 -6.06 13.41
C GLY A 353 5.14 -6.02 14.85
N VAL A 354 5.98 -5.02 15.15
CA VAL A 354 6.55 -4.78 16.48
C VAL A 354 5.93 -3.53 17.08
N ALA A 355 5.38 -3.66 18.28
CA ALA A 355 4.84 -2.58 19.10
C ALA A 355 5.62 -2.52 20.42
N SER A 356 6.26 -1.39 20.73
CA SER A 356 7.07 -1.22 21.94
C SER A 356 8.09 -2.35 22.18
N GLY A 357 8.76 -2.79 21.11
CA GLY A 357 9.75 -3.87 21.14
C GLY A 357 9.17 -5.29 21.23
N ILE A 358 7.84 -5.45 21.22
CA ILE A 358 7.16 -6.75 21.29
C ILE A 358 6.55 -7.07 19.93
N ALA A 359 6.91 -8.23 19.38
CA ALA A 359 6.28 -8.75 18.18
C ALA A 359 4.83 -9.18 18.44
N SER A 360 3.94 -8.82 17.52
CA SER A 360 2.51 -9.13 17.60
C SER A 360 2.15 -10.34 16.71
N ASP A 361 1.15 -11.10 17.13
CA ASP A 361 0.47 -12.16 16.39
C ASP A 361 -0.98 -11.78 16.01
N GLU A 362 -1.31 -10.50 16.18
CA GLU A 362 -2.65 -9.99 15.89
C GLU A 362 -2.91 -9.94 14.38
N THR A 363 -4.13 -10.31 14.02
CA THR A 363 -4.72 -10.04 12.71
C THR A 363 -5.71 -8.89 12.85
N TRP A 364 -5.59 -7.89 11.98
CA TRP A 364 -6.52 -6.79 11.88
C TRP A 364 -7.09 -6.73 10.47
N LEU A 365 -8.38 -6.45 10.36
CA LEU A 365 -9.08 -6.31 9.10
C LEU A 365 -9.47 -4.85 8.93
N LEU A 366 -9.20 -4.30 7.76
CA LEU A 366 -9.58 -2.95 7.38
C LEU A 366 -10.48 -3.03 6.13
N ARG A 367 -11.69 -2.50 6.27
CA ARG A 367 -12.76 -2.53 5.27
C ARG A 367 -13.50 -1.21 5.26
N TYR A 368 -14.20 -0.92 4.18
CA TYR A 368 -15.19 0.15 4.16
C TYR A 368 -16.46 -0.39 4.77
N GLU A 369 -17.08 0.37 5.68
CA GLU A 369 -18.28 0.02 6.43
C GLU A 369 -19.21 1.23 6.58
#